data_AF-A0A8S2YM49-F1
#
_entry.id   AF-A0A8S2YM49-F1
#
_cell.length_a   1.000
_cell.length_b   1.000
_cell.length_c   1.000
_cell.angle_alpha   90.00
_cell.angle_beta   90.00
_cell.angle_gamma   90.00
#
_symmetry.space_group_name_H-M   'P 1'
#
loop_
_entity.id
_entity.type
_entity.pdbx_description
1 polymer ?
#
loop_
_entity_poly.entity_id
_entity_poly.type
_entity_poly.pdbx_seq_one_letter_code
_entity_poly.pdbx_strand_id
1 'polypeptide(L)'
;MSESPWMVTSIAGIRDQIRNIECKKCMGQATTMKLLNPTSLAISNDGTIFIGDLNIIWIIQTSGMTMPVLELSQEYTYKYYMTTDPIDGRLYIADFQRRQIIRLISTSNIK
;
A
#
# COMPACT_ATOMS: atom_id res chain seq x y z
N MET A 1 -2.21 -12.10 -37.00
CA MET A 1 -1.67 -12.22 -35.63
C MET A 1 -2.87 -12.43 -34.72
N SER A 2 -2.92 -13.55 -33.99
CA SER A 2 -3.98 -13.82 -33.02
C SER A 2 -3.70 -12.99 -31.77
N GLU A 3 -4.51 -11.96 -31.49
CA GLU A 3 -4.42 -11.26 -30.21
C GLU A 3 -5.01 -12.15 -29.11
N SER A 4 -4.19 -12.47 -28.10
CA SER A 4 -4.68 -13.16 -26.90
C SER A 4 -5.47 -12.20 -26.03
N PRO A 5 -6.58 -12.65 -25.41
CA PRO A 5 -7.40 -11.78 -24.56
C PRO A 5 -6.65 -11.36 -23.29
N TRP A 6 -6.97 -10.16 -22.80
CA TRP A 6 -6.48 -9.66 -21.51
C TRP A 6 -7.00 -10.53 -20.35
N MET A 7 -6.12 -10.86 -19.40
CA MET A 7 -6.48 -11.61 -18.20
C MET A 7 -6.47 -10.68 -16.97
N VAL A 8 -7.46 -10.85 -16.10
CA VAL A 8 -7.54 -10.15 -14.81
C VAL A 8 -7.15 -11.13 -13.70
N THR A 9 -6.25 -10.70 -12.82
CA THR A 9 -5.83 -11.48 -11.64
C THR A 9 -5.79 -10.60 -10.40
N SER A 10 -5.95 -11.20 -9.23
CA SER A 10 -5.74 -10.52 -7.94
C SER A 10 -4.28 -10.66 -7.53
N ILE A 11 -3.62 -9.53 -7.26
CA ILE A 11 -2.24 -9.50 -6.77
C ILE A 11 -2.17 -9.38 -5.23
N ALA A 12 -3.26 -8.88 -4.62
CA ALA A 12 -3.35 -8.62 -3.19
C ALA A 12 -4.81 -8.63 -2.73
N GLY A 13 -5.06 -9.16 -1.54
CA GLY A 13 -6.40 -9.20 -0.96
C GLY A 13 -7.19 -10.46 -1.31
N ILE A 14 -8.04 -10.89 -0.37
CA ILE A 14 -9.00 -11.97 -0.56
C ILE A 14 -10.41 -11.38 -0.62
N ARG A 15 -11.16 -11.75 -1.67
CA ARG A 15 -12.55 -11.30 -1.86
C ARG A 15 -13.40 -11.68 -0.64
N ASP A 16 -14.26 -10.75 -0.22
CA ASP A 16 -15.20 -10.88 0.90
C ASP A 16 -14.56 -11.17 2.26
N GLN A 17 -13.25 -10.96 2.40
CA GLN A 17 -12.55 -11.08 3.68
C GLN A 17 -11.89 -9.76 4.06
N ILE A 18 -12.31 -9.21 5.19
CA ILE A 18 -11.76 -7.98 5.75
C ILE A 18 -10.76 -8.27 6.86
N ARG A 19 -9.70 -7.48 6.95
CA ARG A 19 -8.80 -7.50 8.11
C ARG A 19 -9.41 -6.74 9.29
N ASN A 20 -8.91 -7.03 10.49
CA ASN A 20 -9.18 -6.21 11.67
C ASN A 20 -8.44 -4.85 11.59
N ILE A 21 -8.99 -3.83 12.25
CA ILE A 21 -8.44 -2.46 12.26
C ILE A 21 -7.01 -2.41 12.84
N GLU A 22 -6.73 -3.13 13.93
CA GLU A 22 -5.44 -3.12 14.67
C GLU A 22 -4.33 -4.01 14.05
N CYS A 23 -4.67 -4.89 13.10
CA CYS A 23 -3.75 -5.76 12.35
C CYS A 23 -2.43 -6.23 13.01
N LYS A 24 -2.49 -6.82 14.22
CA LYS A 24 -1.29 -7.18 15.03
C LYS A 24 -0.39 -8.31 14.46
N LYS A 25 -0.78 -9.00 13.38
CA LYS A 25 -0.04 -10.11 12.74
C LYS A 25 -0.36 -10.24 11.25
N CYS A 26 -0.02 -9.23 10.45
CA CYS A 26 -0.50 -9.14 9.07
C CYS A 26 0.59 -9.14 8.00
N MET A 27 1.85 -9.36 8.39
CA MET A 27 2.92 -9.66 7.45
C MET A 27 2.69 -11.05 6.84
N GLY A 28 2.97 -11.19 5.55
CA GLY A 28 2.78 -12.47 4.85
C GLY A 28 2.92 -12.31 3.35
N GLN A 29 2.24 -13.17 2.60
CA GLN A 29 2.18 -13.10 1.14
C GLN A 29 1.00 -12.24 0.70
N ALA A 30 1.18 -11.42 -0.34
CA ALA A 30 0.12 -10.55 -0.85
C ALA A 30 -1.12 -11.32 -1.29
N THR A 31 -0.93 -12.50 -1.88
CA THR A 31 -2.02 -13.38 -2.34
C THR A 31 -2.90 -13.91 -1.22
N THR A 32 -2.44 -13.90 0.03
CA THR A 32 -3.19 -14.40 1.19
C THR A 32 -3.56 -13.31 2.20
N MET A 33 -3.17 -12.06 1.93
CA MET A 33 -3.48 -10.94 2.83
C MET A 33 -4.96 -10.56 2.74
N LYS A 34 -5.49 -10.00 3.84
CA LYS A 34 -6.83 -9.39 3.88
C LYS A 34 -6.67 -7.87 3.88
N LEU A 35 -7.46 -7.17 3.09
CA LEU A 35 -7.49 -5.71 3.03
C LEU A 35 -8.77 -5.21 3.72
N LEU A 36 -8.79 -3.94 4.12
CA LEU A 36 -9.96 -3.31 4.77
C LEU A 36 -10.72 -2.40 3.80
N ASN A 37 -10.02 -1.45 3.17
CA ASN A 37 -10.55 -0.52 2.18
C ASN A 37 -9.39 0.04 1.31
N PRO A 38 -8.93 -0.71 0.29
CA PRO A 38 -7.84 -0.26 -0.58
C PRO A 38 -8.31 0.86 -1.51
N THR A 39 -7.82 2.08 -1.28
CA THR A 39 -8.30 3.30 -1.98
C THR A 39 -7.21 4.04 -2.75
N SER A 40 -5.94 3.76 -2.49
CA SER A 40 -4.80 4.38 -3.18
C SER A 40 -3.72 3.35 -3.48
N LEU A 41 -3.02 3.53 -4.60
CA LEU A 41 -1.94 2.65 -5.06
C LEU A 41 -0.79 3.51 -5.60
N ALA A 42 0.45 3.10 -5.33
CA ALA A 42 1.63 3.65 -6.00
C ALA A 42 2.67 2.54 -6.24
N ILE A 43 3.50 2.69 -7.25
CA ILE A 43 4.53 1.71 -7.62
C ILE A 43 5.87 2.43 -7.72
N SER A 44 6.86 1.96 -6.96
CA SER A 44 8.22 2.50 -7.00
C SER A 44 9.00 1.95 -8.20
N ASN A 45 10.09 2.63 -8.56
CA ASN A 45 10.94 2.27 -9.69
C ASN A 45 11.65 0.90 -9.52
N ASP A 46 11.78 0.44 -8.28
CA ASP A 46 12.30 -0.89 -7.92
C ASP A 46 11.24 -2.01 -8.00
N GLY A 47 9.99 -1.67 -8.39
CA GLY A 47 8.88 -2.60 -8.48
C GLY A 47 8.13 -2.82 -7.15
N THR A 48 8.52 -2.14 -6.08
CA THR A 48 7.77 -2.18 -4.81
C THR A 48 6.39 -1.53 -4.99
N ILE A 49 5.33 -2.20 -4.52
CA ILE A 49 3.96 -1.69 -4.58
C ILE A 49 3.53 -1.18 -3.20
N PHE A 50 2.94 0.00 -3.16
CA PHE A 50 2.35 0.59 -1.97
C PHE A 50 0.83 0.60 -2.07
N ILE A 51 0.13 0.02 -1.09
CA ILE A 51 -1.34 0.02 -1.02
C ILE A 51 -1.79 0.84 0.17
N GLY A 52 -2.60 1.86 -0.09
CA GLY A 52 -3.29 2.65 0.91
C GLY A 52 -4.60 1.96 1.29
N ASP A 53 -4.61 1.35 2.46
CA ASP A 53 -5.68 0.48 2.95
C ASP A 53 -6.28 1.03 4.26
N LEU A 54 -7.07 2.09 4.14
CA LEU A 54 -7.59 2.90 5.25
C LEU A 54 -6.47 3.35 6.20
N ASN A 55 -6.40 2.78 7.41
CA ASN A 55 -5.48 3.17 8.46
C ASN A 55 -4.08 2.56 8.29
N ILE A 56 -3.88 1.65 7.32
CA ILE A 56 -2.58 1.01 7.07
C ILE A 56 -2.11 1.32 5.65
N ILE A 57 -0.85 1.70 5.53
CA ILE A 57 -0.13 1.63 4.25
C ILE A 57 0.67 0.33 4.22
N TRP A 58 0.44 -0.49 3.20
CA TRP A 58 1.17 -1.72 2.94
C TRP A 58 2.29 -1.49 1.94
N ILE A 59 3.45 -2.10 2.19
CA ILE A 59 4.47 -2.39 1.18
C ILE A 59 4.28 -3.82 0.71
N ILE A 60 4.31 -4.03 -0.59
CA ILE A 60 4.48 -5.34 -1.23
C ILE A 60 5.80 -5.32 -1.97
N GLN A 61 6.74 -6.14 -1.51
CA GLN A 61 8.02 -6.34 -2.17
C GLN A 61 7.85 -7.16 -3.45
N THR A 62 8.83 -7.10 -4.35
CA THR A 62 8.84 -7.91 -5.59
C THR A 62 8.82 -9.42 -5.34
N SER A 63 9.19 -9.86 -4.13
CA SER A 63 9.07 -11.24 -3.64
C SER A 63 7.63 -11.65 -3.29
N GLY A 64 6.67 -10.72 -3.29
CA GLY A 64 5.30 -10.92 -2.83
C GLY A 64 5.09 -10.73 -1.32
N MET A 65 6.17 -10.52 -0.56
CA MET A 65 6.10 -10.30 0.88
C MET A 65 5.50 -8.93 1.23
N THR A 66 4.63 -8.91 2.24
CA THR A 66 3.91 -7.72 2.70
C THR A 66 4.36 -7.24 4.06
N MET A 67 4.44 -5.92 4.23
CA MET A 67 4.76 -5.27 5.50
C MET A 67 3.88 -4.03 5.71
N PRO A 68 3.29 -3.83 6.91
CA PRO A 68 2.66 -2.56 7.26
C PRO A 68 3.73 -1.53 7.62
N VAL A 69 3.62 -0.30 7.11
CA VAL A 69 4.65 0.74 7.30
C VAL A 69 4.17 1.98 8.03
N LEU A 70 2.85 2.21 8.06
CA LEU A 70 2.28 3.36 8.75
C LEU A 70 0.90 2.99 9.27
N GLU A 71 0.68 3.19 10.57
CA GLU A 71 -0.65 3.24 11.16
C GLU A 71 -1.05 4.70 11.30
N LEU A 72 -1.99 5.14 10.46
CA LEU A 72 -2.62 6.45 10.61
C LEU A 72 -3.59 6.38 11.80
N SER A 73 -3.69 7.47 12.58
CA SER A 73 -4.66 7.62 13.69
C SER A 73 -6.08 7.23 13.23
N GLN A 74 -7.00 6.87 14.11
CA GLN A 74 -8.31 6.33 13.68
C GLN A 74 -9.34 7.38 13.19
N GLU A 75 -8.96 8.64 12.94
CA GLU A 75 -9.94 9.66 12.57
C GLU A 75 -10.50 9.46 11.16
N TYR A 76 -11.80 9.17 11.11
CA TYR A 76 -12.51 8.59 9.99
C TYR A 76 -12.43 9.41 8.69
N THR A 77 -12.41 8.68 7.56
CA THR A 77 -12.24 9.14 6.16
C THR A 77 -10.83 9.57 5.75
N TYR A 78 -9.88 8.65 5.87
CA TYR A 78 -8.62 8.71 5.14
C TYR A 78 -8.83 8.48 3.64
N LYS A 79 -9.31 9.51 2.94
CA LYS A 79 -9.04 9.65 1.51
C LYS A 79 -7.71 10.37 1.39
N TYR A 80 -6.64 9.60 1.16
CA TYR A 80 -5.34 10.13 0.76
C TYR A 80 -4.98 9.61 -0.61
N TYR A 81 -4.15 10.36 -1.30
CA TYR A 81 -3.57 9.96 -2.57
C TYR A 81 -2.09 9.72 -2.39
N MET A 82 -1.56 8.71 -3.06
CA MET A 82 -0.15 8.36 -2.99
C MET A 82 0.50 8.42 -4.36
N THR A 83 1.76 8.84 -4.38
CA THR A 83 2.64 8.70 -5.54
C THR A 83 4.05 8.39 -5.08
N THR A 84 4.84 7.79 -5.96
CA THR A 84 6.26 7.56 -5.76
C THR A 84 7.06 8.55 -6.61
N ASP A 85 8.26 8.90 -6.16
CA ASP A 85 9.25 9.58 -7.00
C ASP A 85 9.86 8.54 -7.96
N PRO A 86 9.80 8.76 -9.29
CA PRO A 86 10.33 7.80 -10.26
C PRO A 86 11.86 7.65 -10.21
N ILE A 87 12.59 8.60 -9.61
CA ILE A 87 14.06 8.58 -9.56
C ILE A 87 14.56 7.69 -8.43
N ASP A 88 13.92 7.76 -7.26
CA ASP A 88 14.44 7.12 -6.03
C ASP A 88 13.43 6.26 -5.27
N GLY A 89 12.19 6.16 -5.75
CA GLY A 89 11.17 5.30 -5.18
C GLY A 89 10.52 5.82 -3.89
N ARG A 90 10.82 7.04 -3.44
CA ARG A 90 10.24 7.60 -2.21
C ARG A 90 8.73 7.77 -2.34
N LEU A 91 7.99 7.31 -1.33
CA LEU A 91 6.53 7.45 -1.26
C LEU A 91 6.14 8.82 -0.68
N TYR A 92 5.25 9.50 -1.40
CA TYR A 92 4.60 10.74 -0.99
C TYR A 92 3.10 10.50 -0.83
N ILE A 93 2.51 11.05 0.24
CA ILE A 93 1.11 10.88 0.60
C ILE A 93 0.51 12.28 0.74
N ALA A 94 -0.53 12.56 -0.04
CA ALA A 94 -1.36 13.76 0.09
C ALA A 94 -2.43 13.48 1.15
N ASP A 95 -2.16 13.90 2.40
CA ASP A 95 -3.09 13.79 3.52
C ASP A 95 -3.99 15.03 3.57
N PHE A 96 -5.21 14.88 3.06
CA PHE A 96 -6.21 15.94 3.05
C PHE A 96 -6.58 16.42 4.46
N GLN A 97 -6.69 15.50 5.42
CA GLN A 97 -7.13 15.82 6.79
C GLN A 97 -6.08 16.68 7.50
N ARG A 98 -4.80 16.33 7.33
CA ARG A 98 -3.68 17.07 7.91
C ARG A 98 -3.27 18.31 7.11
N ARG A 99 -3.83 18.51 5.92
CA ARG A 99 -3.43 19.57 4.97
C ARG A 99 -1.93 19.53 4.68
N GLN A 100 -1.40 18.32 4.54
CA GLN A 100 0.03 18.07 4.41
C GLN A 100 0.31 17.10 3.26
N ILE A 101 1.45 17.31 2.61
CA ILE A 101 2.09 16.28 1.79
C ILE A 101 3.20 15.70 2.65
N ILE A 102 3.05 14.44 3.06
CA ILE A 102 4.02 13.76 3.89
C ILE A 102 4.83 12.78 3.04
N ARG A 103 6.11 12.63 3.37
CA ARG A 103 7.01 11.67 2.72
C ARG A 103 7.34 10.56 3.70
N LEU A 104 7.17 9.31 3.28
CA LEU A 104 7.61 8.18 4.08
C LEU A 104 9.15 8.08 4.00
N ILE A 105 9.80 8.03 5.15
CA ILE A 105 11.26 7.87 5.26
C ILE A 105 11.51 6.53 5.92
N SER A 106 12.21 5.62 5.23
CA SER A 106 12.66 4.38 5.86
C SER A 106 13.65 4.70 6.98
N THR A 107 13.47 4.07 8.14
CA THR A 107 14.36 4.23 9.30
C THR A 107 15.79 3.73 9.03
N SER A 108 15.99 2.85 8.04
CA SER A 108 17.33 2.45 7.58
C SER A 108 18.15 3.61 6.97
N ASN A 109 17.49 4.72 6.60
CA ASN A 109 18.13 5.91 6.03
C ASN A 109 18.37 7.04 7.06
N ILE A 110 18.00 6.84 8.32
CA ILE A 110 18.29 7.78 9.40
C ILE A 110 19.61 7.31 10.04
N LYS A 111 20.73 7.87 9.56
CA LYS A 111 22.04 7.75 10.21
C LYS A 111 22.14 8.71 11.39
#